data_AF-A0A1J5Q3D1-F1
#
_entry.id   AF-A0A1J5Q3D1-F1
#
_cell.length_a   1.000
_cell.length_b   1.000
_cell.length_c   1.000
_cell.angle_alpha   90.00
_cell.angle_beta   90.00
_cell.angle_gamma   90.00
#
_symmetry.space_group_name_H-M   'P 1'
#
loop_
_entity.id
_entity.type
_entity.pdbx_description
1 polymer ?
#
loop_
_entity_poly.entity_id
_entity_poly.type
_entity_poly.pdbx_seq_one_letter_code
_entity_poly.pdbx_strand_id
1 'polypeptide(L)'
;MRVYSFETGGNGNYDMQSGLRSGRAISTAIGYNQLLTTNSVELIAEQGHEFVRDLTQKAVQLSGAPRKAMDHKIAVLRKMVTYARSVPDDWSQHEKLADTPQGWALHAMVLDIDVGPLLQTHKLLTSVIFARAKGYTRPLTAAELEMMNLTGDGTGLDMVTMPQALREQVPTSNFFQRSGYERNPVAIRHNTVAKLLAITDSRMDANSTQPGAKELAASF
;
A
#
# COMPACT_ATOMS: atom_id res chain seq x y z
N MET A 1 6.57 -1.58 10.99
CA MET A 1 5.98 -0.93 12.19
C MET A 1 5.63 0.54 11.98
N ARG A 2 6.59 1.48 11.82
CA ARG A 2 6.28 2.93 11.70
C ARG A 2 5.25 3.29 10.61
N VAL A 3 5.37 2.69 9.42
CA VAL A 3 4.40 2.87 8.31
C VAL A 3 3.01 2.40 8.72
N TYR A 4 2.88 1.18 9.24
CA TYR A 4 1.61 0.68 9.78
C TYR A 4 1.00 1.61 10.84
N SER A 5 1.82 2.09 11.79
CA SER A 5 1.38 3.00 12.85
C SER A 5 0.89 4.34 12.29
N PHE A 6 1.55 4.86 11.25
CA PHE A 6 1.10 6.06 10.57
C PHE A 6 -0.27 5.87 9.92
N GLU A 7 -0.45 4.79 9.16
CA GLU A 7 -1.68 4.50 8.43
C GLU A 7 -2.88 4.26 9.38
N THR A 8 -2.66 3.50 10.46
CA THR A 8 -3.72 3.13 11.41
C THR A 8 -3.94 4.12 12.55
N GLY A 9 -3.22 5.25 12.55
CA GLY A 9 -3.18 6.14 13.72
C GLY A 9 -2.60 5.47 14.99
N GLY A 10 -1.99 4.30 14.87
CA GLY A 10 -1.39 3.53 15.95
C GLY A 10 -2.38 2.75 16.83
N ASN A 11 -3.69 2.84 16.59
CA ASN A 11 -4.75 2.14 17.34
C ASN A 11 -5.71 1.41 16.39
N GLY A 12 -5.19 0.86 15.29
CA GLY A 12 -5.98 0.33 14.18
C GLY A 12 -7.01 -0.74 14.57
N ASN A 13 -8.21 -0.31 14.94
CA ASN A 13 -9.37 -1.19 15.12
C ASN A 13 -9.79 -1.77 13.78
N TYR A 14 -10.46 -2.93 13.78
CA TYR A 14 -10.91 -3.64 12.58
C TYR A 14 -11.67 -2.72 11.58
N ASP A 15 -12.49 -1.80 12.07
CA ASP A 15 -13.20 -0.80 11.26
C ASP A 15 -12.20 0.05 10.44
N MET A 16 -11.20 0.60 11.11
CA MET A 16 -10.22 1.49 10.50
C MET A 16 -9.43 0.76 9.41
N GLN A 17 -9.01 -0.48 9.70
CA GLN A 17 -8.33 -1.35 8.74
C GLN A 17 -9.18 -1.62 7.50
N SER A 18 -10.48 -1.81 7.70
CA SER A 18 -11.47 -2.09 6.65
C SER A 18 -11.93 -0.82 5.90
N GLY A 19 -11.32 0.34 6.15
CA GLY A 19 -11.70 1.60 5.50
C GLY A 19 -12.99 2.19 6.06
N LEU A 20 -13.27 1.96 7.34
CA LEU A 20 -14.40 2.54 8.05
C LEU A 20 -13.91 3.37 9.22
N ARG A 21 -14.41 4.60 9.34
CA ARG A 21 -14.24 5.43 10.54
C ARG A 21 -15.60 5.81 11.06
N SER A 22 -15.97 5.25 12.21
CA SER A 22 -17.27 5.49 12.85
C SER A 22 -18.44 5.20 11.91
N GLY A 23 -18.39 4.07 11.21
CA GLY A 23 -19.43 3.65 10.25
C GLY A 23 -19.42 4.39 8.91
N ARG A 24 -18.52 5.36 8.70
CA ARG A 24 -18.36 6.06 7.42
C ARG A 24 -17.21 5.46 6.63
N ALA A 25 -17.45 5.15 5.37
CA ALA A 25 -16.41 4.78 4.43
C ALA A 25 -15.35 5.89 4.33
N ILE A 26 -14.11 5.48 4.56
CA ILE A 26 -12.88 6.21 4.33
C ILE A 26 -11.98 5.33 3.47
N SER A 27 -10.85 5.85 2.99
CA SER A 27 -9.83 4.97 2.42
C SER A 27 -9.34 4.00 3.51
N THR A 28 -9.07 2.75 3.13
CA THR A 28 -8.58 1.68 4.03
C THR A 28 -7.34 2.15 4.78
N ALA A 29 -7.39 2.13 6.12
CA ALA A 29 -6.31 2.62 6.98
C ALA A 29 -5.21 1.58 7.21
N ILE A 30 -5.32 0.40 6.61
CA ILE A 30 -4.15 -0.44 6.34
C ILE A 30 -4.11 -0.62 4.83
N GLY A 31 -3.07 -0.09 4.18
CA GLY A 31 -2.90 -0.26 2.74
C GLY A 31 -3.40 0.87 1.84
N TYR A 32 -3.37 2.10 2.35
CA TYR A 32 -3.18 3.34 1.58
C TYR A 32 -4.37 4.01 0.91
N ASN A 33 -4.28 5.35 0.91
CA ASN A 33 -4.88 6.29 -0.05
C ASN A 33 -4.51 6.03 -1.53
N GLN A 34 -3.77 4.97 -1.88
CA GLN A 34 -3.14 4.78 -3.19
C GLN A 34 -3.10 3.33 -3.71
N LEU A 35 -3.68 2.31 -3.05
CA LEU A 35 -4.10 1.13 -3.81
C LEU A 35 -5.30 1.56 -4.67
N LEU A 36 -5.01 2.35 -5.71
CA LEU A 36 -5.93 2.55 -6.80
C LEU A 36 -6.20 1.16 -7.39
N THR A 37 -7.39 0.98 -7.93
CA THR A 37 -7.78 -0.29 -8.51
C THR A 37 -6.71 -0.83 -9.48
N THR A 38 -6.07 0.05 -10.27
CA THR A 38 -4.93 -0.26 -11.15
C THR A 38 -3.76 -0.92 -10.42
N ASN A 39 -3.34 -0.40 -9.26
CA ASN A 39 -2.27 -1.00 -8.47
C ASN A 39 -2.63 -2.39 -7.96
N SER A 40 -3.89 -2.62 -7.58
CA SER A 40 -4.34 -3.96 -7.17
C SER A 40 -4.31 -4.95 -8.35
N VAL A 41 -4.70 -4.51 -9.54
CA VAL A 41 -4.57 -5.32 -10.77
C VAL A 41 -3.11 -5.64 -11.04
N GLU A 42 -2.25 -4.62 -11.08
CA GLU A 42 -0.79 -4.74 -11.34
C GLU A 42 -0.15 -5.75 -10.37
N LEU A 43 -0.34 -5.56 -9.06
CA LEU A 43 0.26 -6.43 -8.04
C LEU A 43 -0.25 -7.87 -8.12
N ILE A 44 -1.52 -8.08 -8.46
CA ILE A 44 -2.06 -9.43 -8.65
C ILE A 44 -1.52 -10.05 -9.94
N ALA A 45 -1.29 -9.25 -11.00
CA ALA A 45 -0.67 -9.72 -12.23
C ALA A 45 0.78 -10.16 -12.00
N GLU A 46 1.57 -9.33 -11.31
CA GLU A 46 2.98 -9.58 -11.03
C GLU A 46 3.18 -10.68 -9.97
N GLN A 47 2.56 -10.53 -8.79
CA GLN A 47 2.89 -11.28 -7.58
C GLN A 47 1.83 -12.33 -7.21
N GLY A 48 0.72 -12.40 -7.94
CA GLY A 48 -0.41 -13.25 -7.56
C GLY A 48 -0.09 -14.75 -7.48
N HIS A 49 0.95 -15.21 -8.19
CA HIS A 49 1.43 -16.58 -8.07
C HIS A 49 2.07 -16.88 -6.71
N GLU A 50 2.81 -15.91 -6.14
CA GLU A 50 3.35 -15.99 -4.78
C GLU A 50 2.21 -16.01 -3.76
N PHE A 51 1.18 -15.17 -3.93
CA PHE A 51 0.01 -15.17 -3.03
C PHE A 51 -0.72 -16.52 -3.04
N VAL A 52 -0.91 -17.09 -4.23
CA VAL A 52 -1.50 -18.44 -4.36
C VAL A 52 -0.65 -19.47 -3.65
N ARG A 53 0.68 -19.40 -3.75
CA ARG A 53 1.59 -20.32 -3.07
C ARG A 53 1.47 -20.19 -1.55
N ASP A 54 1.51 -18.98 -1.02
CA ASP A 54 1.46 -18.71 0.42
C ASP A 54 0.13 -19.17 1.04
N LEU A 55 -1.00 -18.88 0.37
CA LEU A 55 -2.32 -19.39 0.80
C LEU A 55 -2.40 -20.92 0.70
N THR A 56 -1.81 -21.52 -0.34
CA THR A 56 -1.75 -22.99 -0.48
C THR A 56 -0.96 -23.61 0.66
N GLN A 57 0.17 -23.01 1.06
CA GLN A 57 0.96 -23.48 2.20
C GLN A 57 0.18 -23.35 3.51
N LYS A 58 -0.55 -22.24 3.70
CA LYS A 58 -1.44 -22.06 4.86
C LYS A 58 -2.55 -23.13 4.88
N ALA A 59 -3.12 -23.47 3.73
CA ALA A 59 -4.16 -24.49 3.61
C ALA A 59 -3.72 -25.89 4.05
N VAL A 60 -2.42 -26.23 3.94
CA VAL A 60 -1.88 -27.52 4.41
C VAL A 60 -2.10 -27.73 5.91
N GLN A 61 -2.11 -26.64 6.69
CA GLN A 61 -2.29 -26.67 8.14
C GLN A 61 -3.78 -26.67 8.57
N LEU A 62 -4.70 -26.61 7.61
CA LEU A 62 -6.13 -26.54 7.87
C LEU A 62 -6.82 -27.88 7.56
N SER A 63 -7.90 -28.16 8.29
CA SER A 63 -8.79 -29.29 8.04
C SER A 63 -10.26 -28.85 8.10
N GLY A 64 -11.19 -29.72 7.67
CA GLY A 64 -12.63 -29.49 7.77
C GLY A 64 -13.14 -28.25 7.02
N ALA A 65 -14.05 -27.51 7.65
CA ALA A 65 -14.68 -26.32 7.04
C ALA A 65 -13.69 -25.17 6.74
N PRO A 66 -12.74 -24.81 7.63
CA PRO A 66 -11.71 -23.82 7.32
C PRO A 66 -10.88 -24.18 6.08
N ARG A 67 -10.52 -25.47 5.93
CA ARG A 67 -9.80 -25.93 4.74
C ARG A 67 -10.61 -25.71 3.46
N LYS A 68 -11.89 -26.11 3.46
CA LYS A 68 -12.78 -25.94 2.31
C LYS A 68 -12.95 -24.47 1.91
N ALA A 69 -13.06 -23.57 2.90
CA ALA A 69 -13.14 -22.13 2.66
C ALA A 69 -11.85 -21.58 2.04
N MET A 70 -10.69 -22.02 2.54
CA MET A 70 -9.38 -21.62 1.99
C MET A 70 -9.17 -22.16 0.57
N ASP A 71 -9.52 -23.43 0.30
CA ASP A 71 -9.43 -24.01 -1.04
C ASP A 71 -10.31 -23.25 -2.06
N HIS A 72 -11.51 -22.85 -1.65
CA HIS A 72 -12.37 -22.00 -2.47
C HIS A 72 -11.74 -20.64 -2.75
N LYS A 73 -11.19 -19.98 -1.72
CA LYS A 73 -10.47 -18.70 -1.87
C LYS A 73 -9.29 -18.82 -2.84
N ILE A 74 -8.47 -19.87 -2.71
CA ILE A 74 -7.35 -20.14 -3.61
C ILE A 74 -7.84 -20.31 -5.06
N ALA A 75 -8.93 -21.03 -5.27
CA ALA A 75 -9.51 -21.20 -6.60
C ALA A 75 -9.99 -19.89 -7.23
N VAL A 76 -10.61 -19.00 -6.43
CA VAL A 76 -11.00 -17.66 -6.87
C VAL A 76 -9.77 -16.80 -7.16
N LEU A 77 -8.78 -16.80 -6.28
CA LEU A 77 -7.54 -16.03 -6.46
C LEU A 77 -6.80 -16.46 -7.74
N ARG A 78 -6.72 -17.76 -8.04
CA ARG A 78 -6.12 -18.23 -9.31
C ARG A 78 -6.82 -17.66 -10.56
N LYS A 79 -8.16 -17.56 -10.53
CA LYS A 79 -8.92 -16.94 -11.62
C LYS A 79 -8.65 -15.44 -11.71
N MET A 80 -8.58 -14.76 -10.57
CA MET A 80 -8.20 -13.36 -10.47
C MET A 80 -6.80 -13.10 -11.05
N VAL A 81 -5.81 -13.92 -10.70
CA VAL A 81 -4.45 -13.85 -11.29
C VAL A 81 -4.47 -14.03 -12.80
N THR A 82 -5.22 -15.02 -13.28
CA THR A 82 -5.37 -15.26 -14.73
C THR A 82 -5.99 -14.06 -15.43
N TYR A 83 -7.00 -13.44 -14.82
CA TYR A 83 -7.65 -12.25 -15.36
C TYR A 83 -6.74 -11.03 -15.37
N ALA A 84 -6.01 -10.77 -14.27
CA ALA A 84 -5.06 -9.66 -14.20
C ALA A 84 -3.96 -9.77 -15.27
N ARG A 85 -3.52 -11.00 -15.56
CA ARG A 85 -2.50 -11.31 -16.60
C ARG A 85 -3.07 -11.50 -18.01
N SER A 86 -4.34 -11.15 -18.24
CA SER A 86 -4.96 -11.29 -19.56
C SER A 86 -4.52 -10.23 -20.58
N VAL A 87 -3.81 -9.20 -20.10
CA VAL A 87 -3.22 -8.12 -20.89
C VAL A 87 -1.71 -8.09 -20.68
N PRO A 88 -0.93 -7.43 -21.58
CA PRO A 88 0.48 -7.18 -21.34
C PRO A 88 0.71 -6.42 -20.03
N ASP A 89 1.87 -6.67 -19.43
CA ASP A 89 2.35 -6.01 -18.21
C ASP A 89 2.71 -4.54 -18.51
N ASP A 90 1.66 -3.71 -18.60
CA ASP A 90 1.71 -2.30 -18.93
C ASP A 90 0.62 -1.55 -18.16
N TRP A 91 1.02 -0.45 -17.53
CA TRP A 91 0.15 0.35 -16.68
C TRP A 91 -1.16 0.75 -17.35
N SER A 92 -1.13 1.16 -18.63
CA SER A 92 -2.32 1.62 -19.36
C SER A 92 -3.30 0.47 -19.64
N GLN A 93 -2.80 -0.76 -19.74
CA GLN A 93 -3.63 -1.94 -19.93
C GLN A 93 -4.25 -2.39 -18.61
N HIS A 94 -3.48 -2.37 -17.53
CA HIS A 94 -4.00 -2.67 -16.20
C HIS A 94 -5.02 -1.62 -15.72
N GLU A 95 -4.85 -0.35 -16.09
CA GLU A 95 -5.84 0.71 -15.81
C GLU A 95 -7.18 0.41 -16.48
N LYS A 96 -7.18 -0.06 -17.73
CA LYS A 96 -8.42 -0.47 -18.41
C LYS A 96 -9.10 -1.66 -17.74
N LEU A 97 -8.32 -2.64 -17.28
CA LEU A 97 -8.88 -3.76 -16.50
C LEU A 97 -9.44 -3.28 -15.16
N ALA A 98 -8.75 -2.34 -14.51
CA ALA A 98 -9.15 -1.75 -13.25
C ALA A 98 -10.50 -1.01 -13.36
N ASP A 99 -10.80 -0.39 -14.49
CA ASP A 99 -12.09 0.27 -14.73
C ASP A 99 -13.25 -0.70 -15.04
N THR A 100 -13.08 -2.00 -14.83
CA THR A 100 -14.13 -3.01 -14.97
C THR A 100 -14.63 -3.54 -13.61
N PRO A 101 -15.83 -4.15 -13.55
CA PRO A 101 -16.30 -4.83 -12.34
C PRO A 101 -15.33 -5.91 -11.83
N GLN A 102 -14.66 -6.62 -12.72
CA GLN A 102 -13.65 -7.62 -12.38
C GLN A 102 -12.38 -6.98 -11.79
N GLY A 103 -11.97 -5.82 -12.32
CA GLY A 103 -10.93 -4.98 -11.73
C GLY A 103 -11.28 -4.53 -10.31
N TRP A 104 -12.53 -4.14 -10.08
CA TRP A 104 -13.01 -3.78 -8.73
C TRP A 104 -13.04 -4.99 -7.80
N ALA A 105 -13.37 -6.18 -8.32
CA ALA A 105 -13.31 -7.42 -7.55
C ALA A 105 -11.86 -7.79 -7.17
N LEU A 106 -10.88 -7.55 -8.05
CA LEU A 106 -9.45 -7.65 -7.71
C LEU A 106 -9.08 -6.68 -6.59
N HIS A 107 -9.52 -5.43 -6.68
CA HIS A 107 -9.23 -4.41 -5.67
C HIS A 107 -9.87 -4.72 -4.30
N ALA A 108 -11.04 -5.36 -4.27
CA ALA A 108 -11.67 -5.80 -3.03
C ALA A 108 -10.80 -6.77 -2.21
N MET A 109 -9.80 -7.43 -2.82
CA MET A 109 -8.85 -8.30 -2.12
C MET A 109 -8.00 -7.55 -1.09
N VAL A 110 -7.93 -6.21 -1.15
CA VAL A 110 -7.30 -5.39 -0.10
C VAL A 110 -7.99 -5.56 1.26
N LEU A 111 -9.29 -5.89 1.26
CA LEU A 111 -10.08 -6.14 2.47
C LEU A 111 -9.99 -7.60 2.96
N ASP A 112 -9.43 -8.50 2.16
CA ASP A 112 -9.30 -9.91 2.53
C ASP A 112 -8.20 -10.10 3.57
N ILE A 113 -8.51 -10.78 4.67
CA ILE A 113 -7.56 -10.97 5.79
C ILE A 113 -6.30 -11.77 5.41
N ASP A 114 -6.38 -12.63 4.40
CA ASP A 114 -5.26 -13.48 3.98
C ASP A 114 -4.46 -12.84 2.83
N VAL A 115 -5.11 -12.05 1.96
CA VAL A 115 -4.48 -11.49 0.74
C VAL A 115 -4.13 -10.01 0.90
N GLY A 116 -4.94 -9.23 1.60
CA GLY A 116 -4.72 -7.80 1.83
C GLY A 116 -3.34 -7.48 2.41
N PRO A 117 -2.90 -8.17 3.50
CA PRO A 117 -1.57 -7.96 4.05
C PRO A 117 -0.42 -8.26 3.06
N LEU A 118 -0.60 -9.24 2.17
CA LEU A 118 0.38 -9.58 1.14
C LEU A 118 0.47 -8.47 0.09
N LEU A 119 -0.67 -7.99 -0.43
CA LEU A 119 -0.72 -6.88 -1.39
C LEU A 119 0.01 -5.64 -0.86
N GLN A 120 -0.23 -5.31 0.41
CA GLN A 120 0.37 -4.13 1.05
C GLN A 120 1.87 -4.28 1.23
N THR A 121 2.31 -5.44 1.73
CA THR A 121 3.73 -5.71 1.93
C THR A 121 4.48 -5.67 0.60
N HIS A 122 3.89 -6.25 -0.45
CA HIS A 122 4.49 -6.23 -1.77
C HIS A 122 4.53 -4.82 -2.37
N LYS A 123 3.50 -3.98 -2.19
CA LYS A 123 3.55 -2.58 -2.67
C LYS A 123 4.73 -1.80 -2.07
N LEU A 124 5.04 -2.03 -0.80
CA LEU A 124 6.18 -1.41 -0.15
C LEU A 124 7.51 -2.01 -0.60
N LEU A 125 7.54 -3.33 -0.73
CA LEU A 125 8.73 -4.04 -1.18
C LEU A 125 9.12 -3.63 -2.61
N THR A 126 8.14 -3.43 -3.51
CA THR A 126 8.41 -2.95 -4.86
C THR A 126 9.03 -1.56 -4.86
N SER A 127 8.59 -0.63 -4.01
CA SER A 127 9.25 0.67 -3.83
C SER A 127 10.70 0.54 -3.38
N VAL A 128 10.99 -0.37 -2.43
CA VAL A 128 12.36 -0.64 -1.96
C VAL A 128 13.22 -1.21 -3.08
N ILE A 129 12.71 -2.19 -3.83
CA ILE A 129 13.41 -2.82 -4.95
C ILE A 129 13.67 -1.78 -6.06
N PHE A 130 12.67 -0.96 -6.37
CA PHE A 130 12.77 0.12 -7.35
C PHE A 130 13.87 1.12 -6.97
N ALA A 131 13.89 1.61 -5.72
CA ALA A 131 14.93 2.52 -5.24
C ALA A 131 16.33 1.91 -5.39
N ARG A 132 16.49 0.64 -4.99
CA ARG A 132 17.76 -0.09 -5.15
C ARG A 132 18.19 -0.22 -6.61
N ALA A 133 17.26 -0.57 -7.50
CA ALA A 133 17.52 -0.68 -8.94
C ALA A 133 17.96 0.66 -9.56
N LYS A 134 17.52 1.80 -8.98
CA LYS A 134 17.95 3.15 -9.36
C LYS A 134 19.27 3.60 -8.67
N GLY A 135 19.96 2.69 -7.98
CA GLY A 135 21.25 2.95 -7.35
C GLY A 135 21.15 3.55 -5.94
N TYR A 136 19.94 3.64 -5.36
CA TYR A 136 19.77 4.07 -3.98
C TYR A 136 20.02 2.90 -3.02
N THR A 137 21.24 2.81 -2.50
CA THR A 137 21.73 1.63 -1.76
C THR A 137 21.54 1.71 -0.25
N ARG A 138 21.31 2.92 0.30
CA ARG A 138 21.01 3.06 1.73
C ARG A 138 19.57 2.62 2.02
N PRO A 139 19.28 2.12 3.24
CA PRO A 139 17.91 1.90 3.67
C PRO A 139 17.07 3.18 3.54
N LEU A 140 15.87 3.04 2.97
CA LEU A 140 14.84 4.08 3.02
C LEU A 140 14.39 4.24 4.47
N THR A 141 14.24 5.49 4.92
CA THR A 141 13.50 5.73 6.16
C THR A 141 12.02 5.42 5.96
N ALA A 142 11.26 5.24 7.06
CA ALA A 142 9.83 4.99 6.95
C ALA A 142 9.09 6.15 6.24
N ALA A 143 9.48 7.40 6.51
CA ALA A 143 8.91 8.56 5.85
C ALA A 143 9.28 8.64 4.36
N GLU A 144 10.51 8.26 3.99
CA GLU A 144 10.94 8.20 2.59
C GLU A 144 10.17 7.14 1.81
N LEU A 145 10.02 5.95 2.40
CA LEU A 145 9.21 4.88 1.84
C LEU A 145 7.75 5.32 1.67
N GLU A 146 7.22 6.09 2.63
CA GLU A 146 5.87 6.64 2.52
C GLU A 146 5.74 7.70 1.42
N MET A 147 6.79 8.50 1.14
CA MET A 147 6.75 9.42 -0.01
C MET A 147 6.62 8.66 -1.33
N MET A 148 7.42 7.60 -1.50
CA MET A 148 7.33 6.71 -2.66
C MET A 148 5.95 6.06 -2.77
N ASN A 149 5.38 5.66 -1.64
CA ASN A 149 4.05 5.10 -1.62
C ASN A 149 2.95 6.13 -1.98
N LEU A 150 3.05 7.37 -1.50
CA LEU A 150 2.04 8.41 -1.73
C LEU A 150 2.08 9.02 -3.13
N THR A 151 3.24 9.02 -3.77
CA THR A 151 3.47 9.75 -5.04
C THR A 151 3.84 8.84 -6.21
N GLY A 152 3.95 7.52 -5.96
CA GLY A 152 4.49 6.54 -6.90
C GLY A 152 6.01 6.44 -6.81
N ASP A 153 6.55 5.30 -7.22
CA ASP A 153 7.95 4.94 -6.94
C ASP A 153 8.95 5.89 -7.60
N GLY A 154 8.73 6.29 -8.85
CA GLY A 154 9.59 7.24 -9.56
C GLY A 154 9.57 8.64 -8.94
N THR A 155 8.39 9.26 -8.93
CA THR A 155 8.16 10.60 -8.39
C THR A 155 8.58 10.73 -6.92
N GLY A 156 8.29 9.71 -6.10
CA GLY A 156 8.70 9.73 -4.71
C GLY A 156 10.18 9.51 -4.53
N LEU A 157 10.84 8.74 -5.39
CA LEU A 157 12.31 8.64 -5.38
C LEU A 157 12.95 10.00 -5.70
N ASP A 158 12.37 10.79 -6.61
CA ASP A 158 12.84 12.16 -6.87
C ASP A 158 12.75 13.03 -5.62
N MET A 159 11.65 12.94 -4.85
CA MET A 159 11.54 13.61 -3.54
C MET A 159 12.61 13.13 -2.54
N VAL A 160 12.86 11.82 -2.51
CA VAL A 160 13.77 11.14 -1.56
C VAL A 160 15.24 11.33 -1.89
N THR A 161 15.59 11.59 -3.15
CA THR A 161 16.98 11.82 -3.58
C THR A 161 17.33 13.28 -3.72
N MET A 162 16.32 14.17 -3.75
CA MET A 162 16.50 15.62 -3.80
C MET A 162 17.42 16.12 -2.67
N PRO A 163 18.40 16.98 -2.95
CA PRO A 163 19.20 17.66 -1.91
C PRO A 163 18.34 18.48 -0.93
N GLN A 164 18.74 18.52 0.34
CA GLN A 164 17.99 19.18 1.40
C GLN A 164 17.63 20.64 1.08
N ALA A 165 18.58 21.41 0.55
CA ALA A 165 18.37 22.82 0.19
C ALA A 165 17.26 23.01 -0.86
N LEU A 166 17.06 22.03 -1.75
CA LEU A 166 15.94 22.03 -2.70
C LEU A 166 14.65 21.57 -2.02
N ARG A 167 14.69 20.56 -1.16
CA ARG A 167 13.48 20.07 -0.46
C ARG A 167 12.76 21.15 0.34
N GLU A 168 13.51 22.11 0.87
CA GLU A 168 12.98 23.24 1.64
C GLU A 168 12.19 24.22 0.78
N GLN A 169 12.42 24.24 -0.54
CA GLN A 169 11.86 25.20 -1.49
C GLN A 169 10.85 24.57 -2.44
N VAL A 170 11.08 23.32 -2.89
CA VAL A 170 10.27 22.70 -3.93
C VAL A 170 8.86 22.36 -3.39
N PRO A 171 7.79 22.85 -4.05
CA PRO A 171 6.43 22.56 -3.63
C PRO A 171 6.05 21.09 -3.77
N THR A 172 5.27 20.58 -2.82
CA THR A 172 4.75 19.21 -2.88
C THR A 172 3.82 19.00 -4.07
N SER A 173 3.09 20.03 -4.51
CA SER A 173 2.19 19.96 -5.68
C SER A 173 2.86 19.46 -6.97
N ASN A 174 4.19 19.57 -7.08
CA ASN A 174 4.93 19.07 -8.25
C ASN A 174 4.96 17.54 -8.35
N PHE A 175 4.63 16.83 -7.26
CA PHE A 175 4.76 15.38 -7.12
C PHE A 175 3.41 14.66 -7.04
N PHE A 176 2.29 15.38 -7.11
CA PHE A 176 0.96 14.79 -7.03
C PHE A 176 0.16 15.14 -8.27
N GLN A 177 -0.67 14.21 -8.73
CA GLN A 177 -1.75 14.55 -9.65
C GLN A 177 -2.69 15.56 -8.99
N ARG A 178 -3.23 16.50 -9.78
CA ARG A 178 -4.07 17.60 -9.28
C ARG A 178 -5.20 17.12 -8.35
N SER A 179 -5.97 16.13 -8.78
CA SER A 179 -7.09 15.58 -8.00
C SER A 179 -6.63 14.87 -6.72
N GLY A 180 -5.44 14.27 -6.74
CA GLY A 180 -4.80 13.69 -5.56
C GLY A 180 -4.35 14.77 -4.57
N TYR A 181 -3.74 15.84 -5.08
CA TYR A 181 -3.25 16.95 -4.27
C TYR A 181 -4.38 17.73 -3.60
N GLU A 182 -5.42 18.10 -4.36
CA GLU A 182 -6.56 18.88 -3.86
C GLU A 182 -7.34 18.16 -2.74
N ARG A 183 -7.28 16.82 -2.71
CA ARG A 183 -7.89 15.98 -1.65
C ARG A 183 -6.94 15.65 -0.50
N ASN A 184 -5.68 16.11 -0.54
CA ASN A 184 -4.67 15.81 0.47
C ASN A 184 -4.35 17.05 1.34
N PRO A 185 -5.13 17.30 2.42
CA PRO A 185 -4.92 18.47 3.28
C PRO A 185 -3.57 18.43 4.02
N VAL A 186 -2.94 17.25 4.16
CA VAL A 186 -1.62 17.13 4.78
C VAL A 186 -0.56 17.68 3.84
N ALA A 187 -0.56 17.24 2.57
CA ALA A 187 0.37 17.74 1.56
C ALA A 187 0.20 19.25 1.31
N ILE A 188 -1.04 19.75 1.32
CA ILE A 188 -1.33 21.19 1.17
C ILE A 188 -0.79 22.02 2.34
N ARG A 189 -0.96 21.57 3.59
CA ARG A 189 -0.47 22.30 4.77
C ARG A 189 1.05 22.23 4.92
N HIS A 190 1.66 21.14 4.45
CA HIS A 190 3.10 20.89 4.49
C HIS A 190 3.66 20.97 3.08
N ASN A 191 3.52 22.16 2.50
CA ASN A 191 3.60 22.41 1.07
C ASN A 191 4.99 22.33 0.43
N THR A 192 6.02 21.90 1.15
CA THR A 192 7.36 21.65 0.59
C THR A 192 7.80 20.23 0.91
N VAL A 193 8.67 19.65 0.08
CA VAL A 193 9.14 18.26 0.25
C VAL A 193 9.70 18.04 1.66
N ALA A 194 10.50 18.99 2.17
CA ALA A 194 11.07 18.92 3.52
C ALA A 194 9.99 18.90 4.61
N LYS A 195 8.99 19.80 4.51
CA LYS A 195 7.90 19.88 5.49
C LYS A 195 7.05 18.62 5.49
N LEU A 196 6.76 18.05 4.31
CA LEU A 196 5.95 16.84 4.20
C LEU A 196 6.68 15.62 4.77
N LEU A 197 7.96 15.44 4.46
CA LEU A 197 8.79 14.39 5.07
C LEU A 197 8.82 14.53 6.60
N ALA A 198 9.06 15.75 7.11
CA ALA A 198 9.17 15.99 8.54
C ALA A 198 7.85 15.72 9.29
N ILE A 199 6.70 16.15 8.76
CA ILE A 199 5.41 15.87 9.43
C ILE A 199 5.07 14.39 9.39
N THR A 200 5.36 13.69 8.29
CA THR A 200 5.11 12.26 8.15
C THR A 200 5.94 11.49 9.17
N ASP A 201 7.24 11.80 9.28
CA ASP A 201 8.15 11.19 10.25
C ASP A 201 7.71 11.45 11.70
N SER A 202 7.35 12.70 12.03
CA SER A 202 6.85 13.06 13.37
C SER A 202 5.56 12.33 13.74
N ARG A 203 4.62 12.18 12.79
CA ARG A 203 3.38 11.42 13.01
C ARG A 203 3.65 9.94 13.15
N MET A 204 4.57 9.38 12.37
CA MET A 204 5.02 8.00 12.52
C MET A 204 5.54 7.75 13.94
N ASP A 205 6.37 8.64 14.47
CA ASP A 205 6.87 8.52 15.84
C ASP A 205 5.76 8.60 16.87
N ALA A 206 4.91 9.62 16.79
CA ALA A 206 3.79 9.77 17.70
C ALA A 206 2.86 8.55 17.69
N ASN A 207 2.49 8.06 16.50
CA ASN A 207 1.58 6.92 16.37
C ASN A 207 2.23 5.60 16.78
N SER A 208 3.55 5.46 16.65
CA SER A 208 4.27 4.26 17.10
C SER A 208 4.24 4.08 18.61
N THR A 209 3.94 5.15 19.37
CA THR A 209 3.81 5.09 20.84
C THR A 209 2.43 4.65 21.32
N GLN A 210 1.45 4.57 20.43
CA GLN A 210 0.08 4.20 20.75
C GLN A 210 -0.05 2.71 21.12
N PRO A 211 -1.03 2.32 21.96
CA PRO A 211 -1.21 0.94 22.40
C PRO A 211 -1.24 -0.09 21.28
N GLY A 212 -2.06 0.12 20.24
CA GLY A 212 -2.19 -0.86 19.15
C GLY A 212 -0.89 -1.07 18.36
N ALA A 213 -0.09 -0.02 18.18
CA ALA A 213 1.22 -0.11 17.54
C ALA A 213 2.22 -0.91 18.38
N LYS A 214 2.21 -0.74 19.71
CA LYS A 214 3.06 -1.48 20.65
C LYS A 214 2.67 -2.95 20.73
N GLU A 215 1.37 -3.25 20.77
CA GLU A 215 0.85 -4.62 20.77
C GLU A 215 1.22 -5.36 19.48
N LEU A 216 1.06 -4.71 18.33
CA LEU A 216 1.51 -5.27 17.06
C LEU A 216 3.02 -5.48 17.05
N ALA A 217 3.81 -4.52 17.55
CA ALA A 217 5.27 -4.63 17.61
C ALA A 217 5.71 -5.83 18.46
N ALA A 218 5.00 -6.12 19.55
CA ALA A 218 5.30 -7.24 20.45
C ALA A 218 4.88 -8.61 19.90
N SER A 219 4.12 -8.64 18.79
CA SER A 219 3.64 -9.88 18.17
C SER A 219 4.63 -10.47 17.15
N PHE A 220 5.75 -9.78 16.87
CA PHE A 220 6.82 -10.19 15.94
C PHE A 220 8.19 -10.09 16.60
#